data_AF-A0A2R6WMX0-F1
#
_entry.id   AF-A0A2R6WMX0-F1
#
_cell.length_a   1.000
_cell.length_b   1.000
_cell.length_c   1.000
_cell.angle_alpha   90.00
_cell.angle_beta   90.00
_cell.angle_gamma   90.00
#
_symmetry.space_group_name_H-M   'P 1'
#
loop_
_entity.id
_entity.type
_entity.pdbx_description
1 polymer ?
#
loop_
_entity_poly.entity_id
_entity_poly.type
_entity_poly.pdbx_seq_one_letter_code
_entity_poly.pdbx_strand_id
1 'polypeptide(L)'
;METMAELRMKKKVEEALRSKMKAKALKECDDVLSKFTECARGRTLSVVWACREQHKEMNDCLKQFTNDEVFEEQKRQYVMETEGK
;
A
#
# COMPACT_ATOMS: atom_id res chain seq x y z
N MET A 1 -26.09 -7.05 -10.49
CA MET A 1 -26.29 -6.10 -9.38
C MET A 1 -25.55 -6.68 -8.19
N GLU A 2 -24.36 -6.17 -7.88
CA GLU A 2 -23.59 -6.63 -6.73
C GLU A 2 -24.29 -6.19 -5.44
N THR A 3 -24.48 -7.09 -4.49
CA THR A 3 -25.17 -6.76 -3.25
C THR A 3 -24.27 -5.91 -2.33
N MET A 4 -24.85 -5.07 -1.48
CA MET A 4 -24.10 -4.26 -0.51
C MET A 4 -23.21 -5.11 0.42
N ALA A 5 -23.57 -6.38 0.65
CA ALA A 5 -22.78 -7.34 1.41
C ALA A 5 -21.52 -7.79 0.66
N GLU A 6 -21.65 -8.09 -0.65
CA GLU A 6 -20.54 -8.42 -1.55
C GLU A 6 -19.54 -7.26 -1.62
N LEU A 7 -20.05 -6.03 -1.76
CA LEU A 7 -19.22 -4.83 -1.84
C LEU A 7 -18.44 -4.58 -0.53
N ARG A 8 -19.08 -4.83 0.61
CA ARG A 8 -18.45 -4.70 1.93
C ARG A 8 -17.39 -5.78 2.16
N MET A 9 -17.61 -7.00 1.68
CA MET A 9 -16.61 -8.06 1.75
C MET A 9 -15.40 -7.75 0.87
N LYS A 10 -15.62 -7.31 -0.37
CA LYS A 10 -14.54 -6.84 -1.26
C LYS A 10 -13.69 -5.78 -0.57
N LYS A 11 -14.30 -4.73 0.00
CA LYS A 11 -13.58 -3.68 0.73
C LYS A 11 -12.75 -4.20 1.91
N LYS A 12 -13.29 -5.13 2.71
CA LYS A 12 -12.55 -5.72 3.84
C LYS A 12 -11.37 -6.58 3.40
N VAL A 13 -11.54 -7.36 2.34
CA VAL A 13 -10.47 -8.18 1.75
C VAL A 13 -9.39 -7.26 1.17
N GLU A 14 -9.80 -6.23 0.45
CA GLU A 14 -8.93 -5.19 -0.11
C GLU A 14 -8.10 -4.49 1.00
N GLU A 15 -8.71 -4.08 2.11
CA GLU A 15 -8.00 -3.49 3.25
C GLU A 15 -7.05 -4.48 3.94
N ALA A 16 -7.48 -5.73 4.13
CA ALA A 16 -6.65 -6.77 4.75
C ALA A 16 -5.43 -7.11 3.87
N LEU A 17 -5.63 -7.18 2.55
CA LEU A 17 -4.58 -7.42 1.57
C LEU A 17 -3.61 -6.24 1.55
N ARG A 18 -4.13 -5.01 1.51
CA ARG A 18 -3.31 -3.79 1.55
C ARG A 18 -2.49 -3.68 2.84
N SER A 19 -3.04 -4.13 3.98
CA SER A 19 -2.31 -4.18 5.25
C SER A 19 -1.14 -5.18 5.20
N LYS A 20 -1.36 -6.39 4.69
CA LYS A 20 -0.30 -7.40 4.50
C LYS A 20 0.77 -6.94 3.51
N MET A 21 0.36 -6.37 2.38
CA MET A 21 1.28 -5.85 1.36
C MET A 21 2.10 -4.69 1.92
N LYS A 22 1.47 -3.77 2.66
CA LYS A 22 2.18 -2.68 3.33
C LYS A 22 3.21 -3.20 4.33
N ALA A 23 2.89 -4.23 5.11
CA ALA A 23 3.85 -4.83 6.04
C ALA A 23 5.07 -5.44 5.33
N LYS A 24 4.86 -6.06 4.15
CA LYS A 24 5.96 -6.56 3.31
C LYS A 24 6.76 -5.41 2.69
N ALA A 25 6.08 -4.41 2.15
CA ALA A 25 6.69 -3.23 1.55
C ALA A 25 7.55 -2.47 2.55
N LEU A 26 7.13 -2.35 3.81
CA LEU A 26 7.90 -1.69 4.85
C LEU A 26 9.21 -2.43 5.17
N LYS A 27 9.25 -3.76 5.05
CA LYS A 27 10.48 -4.55 5.22
C LYS A 27 11.43 -4.38 4.04
N GLU A 28 10.91 -4.41 2.81
CA GLU A 28 11.75 -4.27 1.61
C GLU A 28 12.25 -2.83 1.43
N CYS A 29 11.41 -1.84 1.78
CA CYS A 29 11.72 -0.42 1.72
C CYS A 29 12.34 0.12 3.03
N ASP A 30 12.85 -0.74 3.91
CA ASP A 30 13.40 -0.34 5.21
C ASP A 30 14.55 0.69 5.05
N ASP A 31 15.40 0.53 4.02
CA ASP A 31 16.52 1.43 3.75
C ASP A 31 16.07 2.88 3.45
N VAL A 32 15.09 3.04 2.56
CA VAL A 32 14.54 4.36 2.19
C VAL A 32 13.66 4.93 3.32
N LEU A 33 12.99 4.06 4.09
CA LEU A 33 12.23 4.45 5.26
C LEU A 33 13.15 4.98 6.35
N SER A 34 14.28 4.31 6.60
CA SER A 34 15.31 4.73 7.55
C SER A 34 15.83 6.13 7.21
N LYS A 35 16.21 6.38 5.95
CA LYS A 35 16.61 7.72 5.46
C LYS A 35 15.54 8.79 5.69
N PHE A 36 14.28 8.47 5.44
CA PHE A 36 13.17 9.38 5.72
C PHE A 36 13.01 9.64 7.22
N THR A 37 13.07 8.60 8.06
CA THR A 37 12.95 8.75 9.52
C THR A 37 14.10 9.55 10.12
N GLU A 38 15.32 9.38 9.60
CA GLU A 38 16.48 10.15 10.03
C GLU A 38 16.33 11.63 9.63
N CYS A 39 15.83 11.91 8.42
CA CYS A 39 15.51 13.28 8.00
C CYS A 39 14.35 13.89 8.81
N ALA A 40 13.32 13.10 9.14
CA ALA A 40 12.17 13.54 9.93
C ALA A 40 12.50 13.71 11.43
N ARG A 41 13.62 13.14 11.89
CA ARG A 41 14.04 13.19 13.30
C ARG A 41 14.28 14.64 13.72
N GLY A 42 13.42 15.15 14.61
CA GLY A 42 13.50 16.53 15.10
C GLY A 42 12.83 17.58 14.21
N ARG A 43 12.15 17.18 13.12
CA ARG A 43 11.39 18.07 12.24
C ARG A 43 9.92 17.68 12.24
N THR A 44 9.06 18.47 12.88
CA THR A 44 7.61 18.21 12.95
C THR A 44 6.83 18.96 11.89
N LEU A 45 7.15 20.24 11.65
CA LEU A 45 6.44 21.09 10.70
C LEU A 45 7.19 21.27 9.37
N SER A 46 8.52 21.21 9.42
CA SER A 46 9.40 21.44 8.27
C SER A 46 9.72 20.17 7.47
N VAL A 47 9.30 18.99 7.94
CA VAL A 47 9.61 17.68 7.32
C VAL A 47 9.07 17.55 5.89
N VAL A 48 7.88 18.11 5.60
CA VAL A 48 7.22 18.00 4.29
C VAL A 48 8.05 18.67 3.18
N TRP A 49 8.80 19.72 3.53
CA TRP A 49 9.63 20.49 2.59
C TRP A 49 11.08 20.00 2.62
N ALA A 50 11.64 19.83 3.82
CA ALA A 50 13.04 19.45 4.01
C ALA A 50 13.34 18.00 3.63
N CYS A 51 12.36 17.10 3.81
CA CYS A 51 12.49 15.67 3.55
C CYS A 51 11.64 15.20 2.36
N ARG A 52 11.26 16.14 1.47
CA ARG A 52 10.39 15.87 0.32
C ARG A 52 11.00 14.82 -0.62
N GLU A 53 12.32 14.83 -0.77
CA GLU A 53 13.05 13.92 -1.64
C GLU A 53 13.06 12.49 -1.08
N GLN A 54 13.45 12.32 0.18
CA GLN A 54 13.41 11.02 0.87
C GLN A 54 11.99 10.47 0.97
N HIS A 55 11.01 11.36 1.21
CA HIS A 55 9.60 10.99 1.18
C HIS A 55 9.16 10.51 -0.20
N LYS A 56 9.66 11.11 -1.28
CA LYS A 56 9.38 10.67 -2.65
C LYS A 56 9.97 9.30 -2.94
N GLU A 57 11.22 9.04 -2.57
CA GLU A 57 11.86 7.72 -2.72
C GLU A 57 11.13 6.63 -1.93
N MET A 58 10.81 6.91 -0.66
CA MET A 58 10.03 6.00 0.18
C MET A 58 8.67 5.69 -0.46
N ASN A 59 7.98 6.72 -0.96
CA ASN A 59 6.68 6.56 -1.57
C ASN A 59 6.75 5.84 -2.92
N ASP A 60 7.82 6.04 -3.71
CA ASP A 60 8.06 5.31 -4.96
C ASP A 60 8.26 3.80 -4.70
N CYS A 61 9.08 3.45 -3.71
CA CYS A 61 9.28 2.07 -3.27
C CYS A 61 7.96 1.45 -2.77
N LEU A 62 7.25 2.14 -1.86
CA LEU A 62 5.95 1.67 -1.37
C LEU A 62 4.93 1.49 -2.49
N LYS A 63 4.95 2.37 -3.50
CA LYS A 63 4.03 2.34 -4.63
C LYS A 63 4.24 1.11 -5.51
N GLN A 64 5.45 0.55 -5.60
CA GLN A 64 5.68 -0.72 -6.31
C GLN A 64 4.95 -1.89 -5.64
N PHE A 65 4.87 -1.89 -4.31
CA PHE A 65 4.17 -2.93 -3.54
C PHE A 65 2.69 -2.63 -3.29
N THR A 66 2.26 -1.38 -3.44
CA THR A 66 0.85 -0.98 -3.34
C THR A 66 0.26 -0.61 -4.70
N ASN A 67 0.92 -1.02 -5.79
CA ASN A 67 0.51 -0.69 -7.13
C ASN A 67 -0.82 -1.38 -7.43
N ASP A 68 -1.72 -0.62 -8.05
CA ASP A 68 -3.09 -1.02 -8.40
C ASP A 68 -3.10 -2.29 -9.29
N GLU A 69 -2.00 -2.56 -9.99
CA GLU A 69 -1.83 -3.72 -10.88
C GLU A 69 -1.85 -5.07 -10.14
N VAL A 70 -1.20 -5.18 -8.97
CA VAL A 70 -1.25 -6.40 -8.14
C VAL A 70 -2.63 -6.58 -7.52
N PHE A 71 -3.29 -5.46 -7.23
CA PHE A 71 -4.62 -5.44 -6.67
C PHE A 71 -5.69 -5.82 -7.71
N GLU A 72 -5.58 -5.32 -8.94
CA GLU A 72 -6.37 -5.70 -10.12
C GLU A 72 -6.18 -7.19 -10.46
N GLU A 73 -4.95 -7.72 -10.41
CA GLU A 73 -4.69 -9.12 -10.68
C GLU A 73 -5.31 -10.04 -9.62
N GLN A 74 -5.18 -9.69 -8.34
CA GLN A 74 -5.84 -10.42 -7.25
C GLN A 74 -7.36 -10.31 -7.32
N LYS A 75 -7.89 -9.14 -7.69
CA LYS A 75 -9.33 -8.92 -7.91
C LYS A 75 -9.86 -9.76 -9.07
N ARG A 76 -9.09 -9.89 -10.16
CA ARG A 76 -9.39 -10.81 -11.27
C ARG A 76 -9.41 -12.26 -10.82
N GLN A 77 -8.42 -12.70 -10.05
CA GLN A 77 -8.42 -14.07 -9.50
C GLN A 77 -9.63 -14.32 -8.58
N TYR A 78 -9.98 -13.35 -7.73
CA TYR A 78 -11.12 -13.50 -6.81
C TYR A 78 -12.45 -13.55 -7.57
N VAL A 79 -12.64 -12.71 -8.58
CA VAL A 79 -13.84 -12.72 -9.43
C VAL A 79 -13.96 -14.07 -10.14
N MET A 80 -12.88 -14.59 -10.73
CA MET A 80 -12.89 -15.92 -11.36
C MET A 80 -13.19 -17.07 -10.40
N GLU A 81 -12.75 -16.98 -9.14
CA GLU A 81 -13.03 -18.02 -8.13
C GLU A 81 -14.49 -17.96 -7.62
N THR A 82 -15.08 -16.77 -7.52
CA THR A 82 -16.52 -16.61 -7.18
C THR A 82 -17.48 -16.94 -8.32
N GLU A 83 -17.08 -16.76 -9.59
CA GLU A 83 -17.93 -17.10 -10.75
C GLU A 83 -17.89 -18.60 -11.11
N GLY A 84 -16.97 -19.36 -10.51
CA GLY A 84 -16.80 -20.79 -10.74
C GLY A 84 -17.53 -21.72 -9.75
N LYS A 85 -18.39 -21.19 -8.86
CA LYS A 85 -19.05 -21.97 -7.81
C LYS A 85 -20.56 -21.81 -7.76
#